data_AF-A0A953PWD5-F1
#
_entry.id   AF-A0A953PWD5-F1
#
_cell.length_a   1.000
_cell.length_b   1.000
_cell.length_c   1.000
_cell.angle_alpha   90.00
_cell.angle_beta   90.00
_cell.angle_gamma   90.00
#
_symmetry.space_group_name_H-M   'P 1'
#
loop_
_entity.id
_entity.type
_entity.pdbx_description
1 polymer ?
#
loop_
_entity_poly.entity_id
_entity_poly.type
_entity_poly.pdbx_seq_one_letter_code
_entity_poly.pdbx_strand_id
1 'polypeptide(L)'
;MQRTRGAAKKALEIDDTVAEAHSMLGTVLWMHDWDWAGAEPELKRAIELSPSFADAAENYAWYLALMGRRDESLREAKRALELDPVSVNAYRAVAATYFWARQYDQSIEYIRKWIEIYPSSQEAYDWLKNVYWEKGMYDEAVAAFQKAATLDGASPKDIALWVHLYKVGRVRGVYRRLLAGALSARQVERSCGIASLYARLGEKDRAFEWLEKAYKEREVEMVFLRVSPNMDPIRSDPRFQDLLRRMNFPP
;
A
#
# COMPACT_ATOMS: atom_id res chain seq x y z
N MET A 1 1.62 18.20 3.30
CA MET A 1 0.63 17.57 4.20
C MET A 1 -0.01 18.55 5.17
N GLN A 2 0.71 19.24 6.08
CA GLN A 2 0.10 20.32 6.89
C GLN A 2 -0.52 21.45 6.03
N ARG A 3 0.16 21.85 4.95
CA ARG A 3 -0.38 22.82 3.97
C ARG A 3 -1.66 22.30 3.28
N THR A 4 -1.67 21.02 2.90
CA THR A 4 -2.83 20.35 2.27
C THR A 4 -4.03 20.33 3.21
N ARG A 5 -3.82 19.98 4.49
CA ARG A 5 -4.85 20.03 5.53
C ARG A 5 -5.43 21.42 5.70
N GLY A 6 -4.55 22.43 5.83
CA GLY A 6 -4.96 23.82 6.00
C GLY A 6 -5.73 24.34 4.79
N ALA A 7 -5.30 24.00 3.58
CA ALA A 7 -5.98 24.37 2.34
C ALA A 7 -7.37 23.71 2.23
N ALA A 8 -7.47 22.41 2.50
CA ALA A 8 -8.75 21.69 2.47
C ALA A 8 -9.73 22.27 3.50
N LYS A 9 -9.29 22.49 4.75
CA LYS A 9 -10.14 23.13 5.78
C LYS A 9 -10.61 24.52 5.38
N LYS A 10 -9.71 25.36 4.86
CA LYS A 10 -10.06 26.70 4.41
C LYS A 10 -11.04 26.69 3.24
N ALA A 11 -10.92 25.72 2.32
CA ALA A 11 -11.89 25.55 1.25
C ALA A 11 -13.28 25.22 1.82
N LEU A 12 -13.36 24.30 2.79
CA LEU A 12 -14.62 23.93 3.45
C LEU A 12 -15.23 25.04 4.31
N GLU A 13 -14.41 25.94 4.87
CA GLU A 13 -14.90 27.15 5.56
C GLU A 13 -15.57 28.14 4.59
N ILE A 14 -15.12 28.17 3.33
CA ILE A 14 -15.68 29.04 2.29
C ILE A 14 -16.91 28.37 1.65
N ASP A 15 -16.81 27.08 1.36
CA ASP A 15 -17.85 26.29 0.70
C ASP A 15 -17.73 24.81 1.11
N ASP A 16 -18.70 24.35 1.91
CA ASP A 16 -18.79 22.95 2.40
C ASP A 16 -19.38 21.97 1.36
N THR A 17 -19.60 22.44 0.13
CA THR A 17 -20.13 21.62 -0.96
C THR A 17 -19.06 21.19 -1.98
N VAL A 18 -17.79 21.57 -1.74
CA VAL A 18 -16.65 21.17 -2.58
C VAL A 18 -16.22 19.74 -2.28
N ALA A 19 -16.61 18.80 -3.14
CA ALA A 19 -16.31 17.37 -3.00
C ALA A 19 -14.80 17.07 -2.91
N GLU A 20 -13.99 17.78 -3.70
CA GLU A 20 -12.53 17.65 -3.71
C GLU A 20 -11.91 18.00 -2.35
N ALA A 21 -12.43 19.05 -1.68
CA ALA A 21 -11.92 19.49 -0.39
C ALA A 21 -12.21 18.46 0.71
N HIS A 22 -13.42 17.90 0.70
CA HIS A 22 -13.80 16.78 1.58
C HIS A 22 -12.94 15.53 1.30
N SER A 23 -12.74 15.15 0.03
CA SER A 23 -11.91 14.00 -0.33
C SER A 23 -10.46 14.18 0.13
N MET A 24 -9.88 15.36 -0.09
CA MET A 24 -8.52 15.69 0.35
C MET A 24 -8.39 15.70 1.87
N LEU A 25 -9.37 16.27 2.58
CA LEU A 25 -9.35 16.30 4.04
C LEU A 25 -9.42 14.88 4.60
N GLY A 26 -10.37 14.07 4.13
CA GLY A 26 -10.49 12.66 4.50
C GLY A 26 -9.20 11.88 4.28
N THR A 27 -8.56 12.04 3.12
CA THR A 27 -7.28 11.38 2.83
C THR A 27 -6.16 11.81 3.78
N VAL A 28 -6.04 13.09 4.09
CA VAL A 28 -5.03 13.57 5.04
C VAL A 28 -5.28 13.04 6.45
N LEU A 29 -6.54 12.97 6.88
CA LEU A 29 -6.93 12.48 8.20
C LEU A 29 -6.49 11.02 8.41
N TRP A 30 -6.80 10.11 7.48
CA TRP A 30 -6.37 8.71 7.65
C TRP A 30 -4.87 8.51 7.35
N MET A 31 -4.32 9.18 6.33
CA MET A 31 -2.95 8.91 5.87
C MET A 31 -1.87 9.48 6.79
N HIS A 32 -2.14 10.60 7.45
CA HIS A 32 -1.15 11.32 8.27
C HIS A 32 -1.53 11.46 9.72
N ASP A 33 -2.78 11.86 9.98
CA ASP A 33 -3.22 12.14 11.36
C ASP A 33 -3.58 10.85 12.11
N TRP A 34 -3.73 9.74 11.38
CA TRP A 34 -4.30 8.47 11.86
C TRP A 34 -5.67 8.70 12.52
N ASP A 35 -6.42 9.67 12.01
CA ASP A 35 -7.79 9.95 12.42
C ASP A 35 -8.75 9.17 11.52
N TRP A 36 -8.82 7.86 11.74
CA TRP A 36 -9.65 6.96 10.95
C TRP A 36 -11.14 7.26 11.08
N ALA A 37 -11.58 7.64 12.28
CA ALA A 37 -12.97 7.96 12.56
C ALA A 37 -13.38 9.31 11.93
N GLY A 38 -12.50 10.31 11.95
CA GLY A 38 -12.72 11.59 11.28
C GLY A 38 -12.61 11.51 9.76
N ALA A 39 -11.82 10.59 9.21
CA ALA A 39 -11.64 10.45 7.77
C ALA A 39 -12.89 9.95 7.02
N GLU A 40 -13.61 8.96 7.58
CA GLU A 40 -14.74 8.33 6.89
C GLU A 40 -15.88 9.29 6.54
N PRO A 41 -16.38 10.15 7.46
CA PRO A 41 -17.42 11.12 7.13
C PRO A 41 -17.04 12.06 5.99
N GLU A 42 -15.79 12.53 5.96
CA GLU A 42 -15.27 13.41 4.91
C GLU A 42 -15.25 12.72 3.55
N LEU A 43 -14.74 11.48 3.50
CA LEU A 43 -14.72 10.67 2.27
C LEU A 43 -16.13 10.35 1.76
N LYS A 44 -17.06 10.04 2.65
CA LYS A 44 -18.48 9.83 2.29
C LYS A 44 -19.13 11.11 1.78
N ARG A 45 -18.87 12.24 2.43
CA ARG A 45 -19.42 13.54 2.03
C ARG A 45 -18.95 13.94 0.62
N ALA A 46 -17.70 13.67 0.27
CA ALA A 46 -17.19 13.88 -1.08
C ALA A 46 -17.98 13.10 -2.14
N ILE A 47 -18.31 11.84 -1.86
CA ILE A 47 -19.11 10.99 -2.76
C ILE A 47 -20.57 11.43 -2.84
N GLU A 48 -21.15 11.89 -1.73
CA GLU A 48 -22.52 12.42 -1.70
C GLU A 48 -22.65 13.71 -2.53
N LEU A 49 -21.67 14.61 -2.41
CA LEU A 49 -21.64 15.89 -3.12
C LEU A 49 -21.40 15.72 -4.62
N SER A 50 -20.52 14.78 -5.00
CA SER A 50 -20.24 14.49 -6.41
C SER A 50 -20.18 12.98 -6.67
N PRO A 51 -21.34 12.35 -6.94
CA PRO A 51 -21.38 10.91 -7.21
C PRO A 51 -20.61 10.47 -8.47
N SER A 52 -20.29 11.39 -9.37
CA SER A 52 -19.50 11.14 -10.59
C SER A 52 -18.00 11.42 -10.40
N PHE A 53 -17.57 11.83 -9.21
CA PHE A 53 -16.16 12.10 -8.95
C PHE A 53 -15.39 10.81 -8.66
N ALA A 54 -14.71 10.29 -9.68
CA ALA A 54 -13.98 9.02 -9.62
C ALA A 54 -12.93 8.99 -8.48
N ASP A 55 -12.18 10.07 -8.27
CA ASP A 55 -11.14 10.11 -7.23
C ASP A 55 -11.73 10.03 -5.81
N ALA A 56 -12.93 10.55 -5.57
CA ALA A 56 -13.58 10.40 -4.26
C ALA A 56 -13.97 8.94 -3.99
N ALA A 57 -14.52 8.25 -5.00
CA ALA A 57 -14.81 6.82 -4.92
C ALA A 57 -13.52 5.99 -4.70
N GLU A 58 -12.44 6.33 -5.40
CA GLU A 58 -11.12 5.69 -5.22
C GLU A 58 -10.56 5.91 -3.81
N ASN A 59 -10.52 7.15 -3.32
CA ASN A 59 -9.99 7.49 -1.99
C ASN A 59 -10.78 6.78 -0.89
N TYR A 60 -12.11 6.70 -1.02
CA TYR A 60 -12.93 5.96 -0.07
C TYR A 60 -12.70 4.45 -0.17
N ALA A 61 -12.49 3.91 -1.37
CA ALA A 61 -12.12 2.51 -1.54
C ALA A 61 -10.80 2.17 -0.83
N TRP A 62 -9.77 3.00 -0.93
CA TRP A 62 -8.51 2.82 -0.19
C TRP A 62 -8.75 2.81 1.31
N TYR A 63 -9.47 3.81 1.83
CA TYR A 63 -9.83 3.86 3.24
C TYR A 63 -10.50 2.55 3.68
N LEU A 64 -11.57 2.14 2.99
CA LEU A 64 -12.30 0.91 3.29
C LEU A 64 -11.40 -0.34 3.25
N ALA A 65 -10.47 -0.40 2.30
CA ALA A 65 -9.54 -1.51 2.18
C ALA A 65 -8.61 -1.59 3.41
N LEU A 66 -8.08 -0.45 3.87
CA LEU A 66 -7.23 -0.36 5.07
C LEU A 66 -8.00 -0.71 6.35
N MET A 67 -9.31 -0.44 6.38
CA MET A 67 -10.20 -0.84 7.47
C MET A 67 -10.58 -2.32 7.43
N GLY A 68 -10.12 -3.07 6.41
CA GLY A 68 -10.49 -4.48 6.21
C GLY A 68 -11.91 -4.67 5.67
N ARG A 69 -12.60 -3.60 5.28
CA ARG A 69 -13.96 -3.60 4.72
C ARG A 69 -13.92 -3.91 3.22
N ARG A 70 -13.44 -5.10 2.89
CA ARG A 70 -13.17 -5.57 1.52
C ARG A 70 -14.35 -5.35 0.57
N ASP A 71 -15.53 -5.81 0.93
CA ASP A 71 -16.66 -5.84 0.00
C ASP A 71 -17.17 -4.43 -0.32
N GLU A 72 -17.10 -3.52 0.66
CA GLU A 72 -17.39 -2.10 0.47
C GLU A 72 -16.32 -1.45 -0.40
N SER A 73 -15.05 -1.71 -0.11
CA SER A 73 -13.93 -1.20 -0.90
C SER A 73 -14.01 -1.61 -2.37
N LEU A 74 -14.30 -2.89 -2.65
CA LEU A 74 -14.46 -3.38 -4.02
C LEU A 74 -15.63 -2.72 -4.76
N ARG A 75 -16.71 -2.33 -4.06
CA ARG A 75 -17.82 -1.61 -4.70
C ARG A 75 -17.38 -0.23 -5.15
N GLU A 76 -16.75 0.53 -4.27
CA GLU A 76 -16.31 1.90 -4.60
C GLU A 76 -15.15 1.91 -5.60
N ALA A 77 -14.20 0.98 -5.50
CA ALA A 77 -13.11 0.86 -6.47
C ALA A 77 -13.60 0.48 -7.88
N LYS A 78 -14.60 -0.41 -7.98
CA LYS A 78 -15.23 -0.74 -9.27
C LYS A 78 -16.07 0.41 -9.81
N ARG A 79 -16.78 1.13 -8.96
CA ARG A 79 -17.47 2.36 -9.35
C ARG A 79 -16.50 3.41 -9.89
N ALA A 80 -15.32 3.58 -9.29
CA ALA A 80 -14.28 4.45 -9.82
C ALA A 80 -13.83 4.02 -11.23
N LEU A 81 -13.72 2.71 -11.50
CA LEU A 81 -13.46 2.18 -12.84
C LEU A 81 -14.63 2.38 -13.82
N GLU A 82 -15.88 2.34 -13.35
CA GLU A 82 -17.05 2.63 -14.21
C GLU A 82 -17.08 4.12 -14.61
N LEU A 83 -16.68 5.02 -13.70
CA LEU A 83 -16.59 6.45 -13.94
C LEU A 83 -15.38 6.83 -14.82
N ASP A 84 -14.24 6.17 -14.62
CA ASP A 84 -13.03 6.31 -15.44
C ASP A 84 -12.41 4.93 -15.76
N PRO A 85 -12.78 4.31 -16.89
CA PRO A 85 -12.30 2.97 -17.29
C PRO A 85 -10.80 2.86 -17.57
N VAL A 86 -10.10 3.97 -17.70
CA VAL A 86 -8.65 4.00 -17.94
C VAL A 86 -7.87 4.50 -16.71
N SER A 87 -8.55 4.79 -15.60
CA SER A 87 -7.89 5.24 -14.38
C SER A 87 -6.94 4.18 -13.83
N VAL A 88 -5.64 4.46 -13.93
CA VAL A 88 -4.56 3.69 -13.29
C VAL A 88 -4.83 3.50 -11.80
N ASN A 89 -5.27 4.56 -11.12
CA ASN A 89 -5.48 4.52 -9.70
C ASN A 89 -6.69 3.64 -9.32
N ALA A 90 -7.75 3.62 -10.14
CA ALA A 90 -8.91 2.77 -9.90
C ALA A 90 -8.56 1.27 -10.10
N TYR A 91 -7.77 0.93 -11.13
CA TYR A 91 -7.21 -0.43 -11.26
C TYR A 91 -6.38 -0.82 -10.05
N ARG A 92 -5.52 0.10 -9.59
CA ARG A 92 -4.68 -0.09 -8.40
C ARG A 92 -5.51 -0.32 -7.15
N ALA A 93 -6.58 0.45 -6.93
CA ALA A 93 -7.46 0.29 -5.78
C ALA A 93 -8.14 -1.09 -5.76
N VAL A 94 -8.66 -1.58 -6.90
CA VAL A 94 -9.24 -2.93 -6.98
C VAL A 94 -8.18 -4.00 -6.72
N ALA A 95 -7.02 -3.91 -7.37
CA ALA A 95 -5.92 -4.85 -7.21
C ALA A 95 -5.40 -4.92 -5.76
N ALA A 96 -5.21 -3.76 -5.12
CA ALA A 96 -4.76 -3.66 -3.74
C ALA A 96 -5.78 -4.23 -2.76
N THR A 97 -7.08 -3.98 -2.99
CA THR A 97 -8.16 -4.52 -2.16
C THR A 97 -8.17 -6.05 -2.18
N TYR A 98 -8.03 -6.66 -3.36
CA TYR A 98 -7.89 -8.11 -3.48
C TYR A 98 -6.60 -8.63 -2.82
N PHE A 99 -5.47 -7.95 -3.03
CA PHE A 99 -4.19 -8.32 -2.45
C PHE A 99 -4.22 -8.34 -0.92
N TRP A 100 -4.77 -7.29 -0.31
CA TRP A 100 -4.92 -7.19 1.14
C TRP A 100 -5.98 -8.12 1.71
N ALA A 101 -6.96 -8.53 0.91
CA ALA A 101 -7.87 -9.62 1.24
C ALA A 101 -7.27 -11.03 1.03
N ARG A 102 -5.99 -11.13 0.65
CA ARG A 102 -5.28 -12.39 0.32
C ARG A 102 -5.89 -13.15 -0.87
N GLN A 103 -6.65 -12.45 -1.71
CA GLN A 103 -7.27 -12.96 -2.92
C GLN A 103 -6.38 -12.68 -4.12
N TYR A 104 -5.24 -13.37 -4.14
CA TYR A 104 -4.16 -13.05 -5.05
C TYR A 104 -4.50 -13.28 -6.53
N ASP A 105 -5.34 -14.27 -6.84
CA ASP A 105 -5.75 -14.54 -8.22
C ASP A 105 -6.53 -13.38 -8.84
N GLN A 106 -7.52 -12.86 -8.12
CA GLN A 106 -8.29 -11.69 -8.56
C GLN A 106 -7.42 -10.43 -8.64
N SER A 107 -6.48 -10.28 -7.71
CA SER A 107 -5.51 -9.17 -7.76
C SER A 107 -4.65 -9.25 -9.03
N ILE A 108 -4.10 -10.43 -9.35
CA ILE A 108 -3.34 -10.68 -10.58
C ILE A 108 -4.17 -10.37 -11.83
N GLU A 109 -5.44 -10.77 -11.87
CA GLU A 109 -6.34 -10.49 -13.01
C GLU A 109 -6.45 -8.99 -13.28
N TYR A 110 -6.73 -8.18 -12.25
CA TYR A 110 -6.87 -6.73 -12.43
C TYR A 110 -5.55 -6.03 -12.75
N ILE A 111 -4.43 -6.52 -12.21
CA ILE A 111 -3.10 -5.98 -12.56
C ILE A 111 -2.76 -6.31 -14.02
N ARG A 112 -3.15 -7.50 -14.52
CA ARG A 112 -2.96 -7.84 -15.94
C ARG A 112 -3.78 -6.93 -16.86
N LYS A 113 -5.05 -6.65 -16.53
CA LYS A 113 -5.87 -5.65 -17.25
C LYS A 113 -5.22 -4.27 -17.25
N TRP A 114 -4.67 -3.85 -16.11
CA TRP A 114 -3.92 -2.60 -16.01
C TRP A 114 -2.70 -2.60 -16.96
N ILE A 115 -1.93 -3.70 -17.01
CA ILE A 115 -0.78 -3.86 -17.92
C ILE A 115 -1.21 -3.89 -19.39
N GLU A 116 -2.37 -4.46 -19.72
CA GLU A 116 -2.90 -4.47 -21.10
C GLU A 116 -3.12 -3.05 -21.62
N ILE A 117 -3.59 -2.14 -20.76
CA ILE A 117 -3.82 -0.72 -21.10
C ILE A 117 -2.49 0.06 -21.05
N TYR A 118 -1.64 -0.22 -20.07
CA TYR A 118 -0.36 0.46 -19.87
C TYR A 118 0.83 -0.53 -19.83
N PRO A 119 1.29 -1.05 -20.99
CA PRO A 119 2.29 -2.12 -21.05
C PRO A 119 3.68 -1.76 -20.49
N SER A 120 3.95 -0.45 -20.37
CA SER A 120 5.20 0.11 -19.82
C SER A 120 5.04 0.64 -18.39
N SER A 121 3.93 0.33 -17.71
CA SER A 121 3.70 0.74 -16.32
C SER A 121 4.62 -0.04 -15.38
N GLN A 122 5.73 0.60 -14.97
CA GLN A 122 6.65 0.06 -13.97
C GLN A 122 5.91 -0.32 -12.68
N GLU A 123 4.98 0.54 -12.23
CA GLU A 123 4.20 0.35 -11.01
C GLU A 123 3.32 -0.92 -11.09
N ALA A 124 2.71 -1.19 -12.25
CA ALA A 124 1.88 -2.38 -12.42
C ALA A 124 2.68 -3.68 -12.30
N TYR A 125 3.89 -3.74 -12.88
CA TYR A 125 4.78 -4.89 -12.70
C TYR A 125 5.31 -5.03 -11.28
N ASP A 126 5.48 -3.93 -10.55
CA ASP A 126 5.84 -3.96 -9.13
C ASP A 126 4.72 -4.54 -8.25
N TRP A 127 3.46 -4.17 -8.52
CA TRP A 127 2.29 -4.81 -7.89
C TRP A 127 2.21 -6.29 -8.25
N LEU A 128 2.41 -6.63 -9.52
CA LEU A 128 2.36 -8.03 -9.97
C LEU A 128 3.44 -8.88 -9.29
N LYS A 129 4.66 -8.35 -9.18
CA LYS A 129 5.77 -8.94 -8.42
C LYS A 129 5.35 -9.22 -6.98
N ASN A 130 4.82 -8.21 -6.28
CA ASN A 130 4.43 -8.34 -4.88
C ASN A 130 3.34 -9.39 -4.69
N VAL A 131 2.33 -9.41 -5.56
CA VAL A 131 1.20 -10.35 -5.46
C VAL A 131 1.65 -11.77 -5.73
N TYR A 132 2.45 -12.01 -6.78
CA TYR A 132 3.04 -13.33 -7.02
C TYR A 132 3.93 -13.77 -5.86
N TRP A 133 4.73 -12.86 -5.30
CA TRP A 133 5.60 -13.16 -4.18
C TRP A 133 4.82 -13.63 -2.95
N GLU A 134 3.75 -12.93 -2.58
CA GLU A 134 2.90 -13.33 -1.44
C GLU A 134 2.09 -14.60 -1.72
N LYS A 135 1.71 -14.84 -2.98
CA LYS A 135 1.06 -16.08 -3.40
C LYS A 135 2.02 -17.29 -3.38
N GLY A 136 3.33 -17.06 -3.31
CA GLY A 136 4.36 -18.11 -3.38
C GLY A 136 4.78 -18.49 -4.81
N MET A 137 4.33 -17.75 -5.81
CA MET A 137 4.70 -17.89 -7.23
C MET A 137 6.00 -17.12 -7.50
N TYR A 138 7.08 -17.58 -6.88
CA TYR A 138 8.32 -16.79 -6.81
C TYR A 138 9.03 -16.63 -8.14
N ASP A 139 8.92 -17.59 -9.07
CA ASP A 139 9.56 -17.48 -10.38
C ASP A 139 8.85 -16.44 -11.25
N GLU A 140 7.52 -16.37 -11.18
CA GLU A 140 6.71 -15.32 -11.80
C GLU A 140 6.95 -13.96 -11.14
N ALA A 141 7.13 -13.92 -9.82
CA ALA A 141 7.50 -12.71 -9.11
C ALA A 141 8.86 -12.17 -9.58
N VAL A 142 9.84 -13.06 -9.79
CA VAL A 142 11.15 -12.69 -10.34
C VAL A 142 11.02 -12.16 -11.76
N ALA A 143 10.22 -12.79 -12.61
CA ALA A 143 9.98 -12.29 -13.97
C ALA A 143 9.32 -10.90 -13.97
N ALA A 144 8.33 -10.67 -13.11
CA ALA A 144 7.70 -9.36 -12.94
C ALA A 144 8.70 -8.31 -12.41
N PHE A 145 9.55 -8.67 -11.44
CA PHE A 145 10.64 -7.81 -10.97
C PHE A 145 11.59 -7.42 -12.10
N GLN A 146 12.04 -8.38 -12.92
CA GLN A 146 12.94 -8.10 -14.05
C GLN A 146 12.32 -7.08 -14.99
N LYS A 147 11.02 -7.21 -15.28
CA LYS A 147 10.29 -6.28 -16.14
C LYS A 147 10.17 -4.89 -15.52
N ALA A 148 9.77 -4.80 -14.24
CA ALA A 148 9.70 -3.54 -13.51
C ALA A 148 11.07 -2.82 -13.47
N ALA A 149 12.13 -3.54 -13.08
CA ALA A 149 13.48 -3.00 -13.00
C ALA A 149 14.03 -2.55 -14.37
N THR A 150 13.70 -3.27 -15.44
CA THR A 150 14.07 -2.85 -16.81
C THR A 150 13.37 -1.54 -17.19
N LEU A 151 12.08 -1.41 -16.87
CA LEU A 151 11.31 -0.19 -17.13
C LEU A 151 11.78 1.01 -16.28
N ASP A 152 12.31 0.74 -15.09
CA ASP A 152 12.93 1.73 -14.19
C ASP A 152 14.38 2.10 -14.61
N GLY A 153 14.89 1.50 -15.68
CA GLY A 153 16.23 1.80 -16.20
C GLY A 153 17.38 1.12 -15.44
N ALA A 154 17.09 0.12 -14.60
CA ALA A 154 18.13 -0.66 -13.93
C ALA A 154 19.03 -1.39 -14.95
N SER A 155 20.33 -1.49 -14.65
CA SER A 155 21.25 -2.13 -15.57
C SER A 155 20.97 -3.64 -15.68
N PRO A 156 21.20 -4.27 -16.84
CA PRO A 156 21.06 -5.72 -16.98
C PRO A 156 21.92 -6.51 -15.98
N LYS A 157 23.05 -5.94 -15.56
CA LYS A 157 23.94 -6.53 -14.56
C LYS A 157 23.31 -6.55 -13.17
N ASP A 158 22.64 -5.48 -12.76
CA ASP A 158 21.99 -5.39 -11.45
C ASP A 158 20.78 -6.34 -11.38
N ILE A 159 20.01 -6.40 -12.47
CA ILE A 159 18.90 -7.35 -12.60
C ILE A 159 19.42 -8.80 -12.51
N ALA A 160 20.48 -9.14 -13.26
CA ALA A 160 21.06 -10.47 -13.25
C ALA A 160 21.61 -10.86 -11.87
N LEU A 161 22.24 -9.91 -11.16
CA LEU A 161 22.72 -10.13 -9.79
C LEU A 161 21.57 -10.47 -8.85
N TRP A 162 20.47 -9.71 -8.90
CA TRP A 162 19.31 -9.97 -8.06
C TRP A 162 18.67 -11.33 -8.33
N VAL A 163 18.50 -11.69 -9.61
CA VAL A 163 17.98 -13.00 -10.03
C VAL A 163 18.88 -14.14 -9.55
N HIS A 164 20.21 -13.98 -9.67
CA HIS A 164 21.16 -14.95 -9.16
C HIS A 164 21.05 -15.13 -7.63
N LEU A 165 20.94 -14.03 -6.88
CA LEU A 165 20.78 -14.05 -5.43
C LEU A 165 19.50 -14.78 -5.00
N TYR A 166 18.39 -14.57 -5.72
CA TYR A 166 17.17 -15.34 -5.49
C TYR A 166 17.39 -16.84 -5.73
N LYS A 167 18.06 -17.23 -6.82
CA LYS A 167 18.32 -18.65 -7.13
C LYS A 167 19.17 -19.35 -6.08
N VAL A 168 20.24 -18.71 -5.59
CA VAL A 168 21.18 -19.30 -4.64
C VAL A 168 20.67 -19.23 -3.19
N GLY A 169 20.09 -18.09 -2.80
CA GLY A 169 19.65 -17.86 -1.42
C GLY A 169 18.22 -18.30 -1.12
N ARG A 170 17.43 -18.61 -2.16
CA ARG A 170 15.97 -18.74 -2.11
C ARG A 170 15.32 -17.50 -1.46
N VAL A 171 14.04 -17.58 -1.12
CA VAL A 171 13.26 -16.48 -0.51
C VAL A 171 13.93 -15.92 0.75
N ARG A 172 14.40 -16.77 1.66
CA ARG A 172 15.02 -16.34 2.92
C ARG A 172 16.36 -15.61 2.71
N GLY A 173 17.16 -16.04 1.72
CA GLY A 173 18.39 -15.37 1.35
C GLY A 173 18.15 -13.99 0.73
N VAL A 174 17.09 -13.83 -0.07
CA VAL A 174 16.67 -12.51 -0.58
C VAL A 174 16.35 -11.57 0.57
N TYR A 175 15.56 -11.99 1.56
CA TYR A 175 15.26 -11.13 2.71
C TYR A 175 16.49 -10.72 3.52
N ARG A 176 17.41 -11.65 3.79
CA ARG A 176 18.66 -11.32 4.48
C ARG A 176 19.50 -10.32 3.70
N ARG A 177 19.53 -10.44 2.37
CA ARG A 177 20.30 -9.53 1.53
C ARG A 177 19.68 -8.14 1.46
N LEU A 178 18.38 -8.05 1.27
CA LEU A 178 17.63 -6.78 1.31
C LEU A 178 17.83 -6.09 2.67
N LEU A 179 17.76 -6.87 3.76
CA LEU A 179 17.96 -6.36 5.11
C LEU A 179 19.39 -5.83 5.30
N ALA A 180 20.40 -6.61 4.90
CA ALA A 180 21.79 -6.16 4.98
C ALA A 180 22.03 -4.88 4.17
N GLY A 181 21.45 -4.79 2.97
CA GLY A 181 21.50 -3.59 2.14
C GLY A 181 20.89 -2.38 2.86
N ALA A 182 19.67 -2.51 3.36
CA ALA A 182 18.95 -1.45 4.06
C ALA A 182 19.68 -0.97 5.33
N LEU A 183 20.31 -1.87 6.08
CA LEU A 183 21.08 -1.53 7.29
C LEU A 183 22.44 -0.88 6.97
N SER A 184 23.04 -1.21 5.82
CA SER A 184 24.32 -0.66 5.39
C SER A 184 24.21 0.67 4.64
N ALA A 185 22.99 1.08 4.29
CA ALA A 185 22.76 2.33 3.58
C ALA A 185 23.18 3.54 4.43
N ARG A 186 23.81 4.53 3.78
CA ARG A 186 24.30 5.75 4.44
C ARG A 186 23.19 6.52 5.15
N GLN A 187 21.97 6.39 4.68
CA GLN A 187 20.75 6.79 5.36
C GLN A 187 19.83 5.59 5.38
N VAL A 188 19.33 5.22 6.57
CA VAL A 188 18.32 4.17 6.67
C VAL A 188 17.01 4.74 6.19
N GLU A 189 16.60 4.37 4.98
CA GLU A 189 15.54 5.08 4.26
C GLU A 189 14.12 4.75 4.76
N ARG A 190 13.85 3.52 5.24
CA ARG A 190 12.49 3.09 5.63
C ARG A 190 12.48 2.05 6.75
N SER A 191 12.17 2.49 7.97
CA SER A 191 12.10 1.67 9.19
C SER A 191 11.01 0.58 9.08
N CYS A 192 9.85 0.87 8.48
CA CYS A 192 8.78 -0.11 8.18
C CYS A 192 9.25 -1.24 7.27
N GLY A 193 10.04 -0.92 6.24
CA GLY A 193 10.59 -1.90 5.31
C GLY A 193 11.51 -2.88 6.03
N ILE A 194 12.41 -2.36 6.87
CA ILE A 194 13.32 -3.18 7.69
C ILE A 194 12.54 -4.06 8.67
N ALA A 195 11.54 -3.51 9.35
CA ALA A 195 10.68 -4.28 10.25
C ALA A 195 10.03 -5.48 9.53
N SER A 196 9.50 -5.26 8.32
CA SER A 196 8.87 -6.32 7.54
C SER A 196 9.85 -7.45 7.17
N LEU A 197 11.11 -7.12 6.90
CA LEU A 197 12.15 -8.10 6.60
C LEU A 197 12.51 -8.94 7.84
N TYR A 198 12.67 -8.30 9.00
CA TYR A 198 12.87 -9.02 10.27
C TYR A 198 11.68 -9.92 10.61
N ALA A 199 10.45 -9.44 10.44
CA ALA A 199 9.24 -10.22 10.65
C ALA A 199 9.22 -11.50 9.80
N ARG A 200 9.54 -11.38 8.50
CA ARG A 200 9.62 -12.52 7.56
C ARG A 200 10.80 -13.46 7.84
N LEU A 201 11.85 -12.97 8.48
CA LEU A 201 12.96 -13.79 8.96
C LEU A 201 12.65 -14.50 10.29
N GLY A 202 11.55 -14.15 10.96
CA GLY A 202 11.17 -14.69 12.26
C GLY A 202 11.85 -13.99 13.45
N GLU A 203 12.57 -12.90 13.20
CA GLU A 203 13.25 -12.09 14.22
C GLU A 203 12.26 -11.05 14.78
N LYS A 204 11.25 -11.53 15.52
CA LYS A 204 10.09 -10.72 15.95
C LYS A 204 10.49 -9.51 16.78
N ASP A 205 11.41 -9.65 17.72
CA ASP A 205 11.78 -8.55 18.63
C ASP A 205 12.42 -7.39 17.86
N ARG A 206 13.33 -7.70 16.93
CA ARG A 206 13.89 -6.69 16.02
C ARG A 206 12.82 -6.09 15.11
N ALA A 207 11.87 -6.90 14.62
CA ALA A 207 10.77 -6.36 13.83
C ALA A 207 10.00 -5.27 14.61
N PHE A 208 9.72 -5.50 15.90
CA PHE A 208 9.06 -4.50 16.75
C PHE A 208 9.94 -3.29 17.07
N GLU A 209 11.25 -3.46 17.31
CA GLU A 209 12.18 -2.32 17.48
C GLU A 209 12.10 -1.36 16.29
N TRP A 210 12.07 -1.91 15.06
CA TRP A 210 11.97 -1.13 13.84
C TRP A 210 10.58 -0.56 13.59
N LEU A 211 9.50 -1.25 13.98
CA LEU A 211 8.14 -0.69 13.95
C LEU A 211 7.98 0.47 14.93
N GLU A 212 8.57 0.40 16.12
CA GLU A 212 8.56 1.51 17.08
C GLU A 212 9.29 2.74 16.53
N LYS A 213 10.38 2.52 15.79
CA LYS A 213 11.07 3.60 15.09
C LYS A 213 10.18 4.21 14.00
N ALA A 214 9.59 3.39 13.14
CA ALA A 214 8.68 3.85 12.07
C ALA A 214 7.45 4.60 12.64
N TYR A 215 6.92 4.14 13.77
CA TYR A 215 5.84 4.81 14.50
C TYR A 215 6.25 6.21 14.97
N LYS A 216 7.42 6.34 15.61
CA LYS A 216 7.95 7.64 16.09
C LYS A 216 8.22 8.60 14.94
N GLU A 217 8.69 8.07 13.81
CA GLU A 217 8.99 8.84 12.59
C GLU A 217 7.73 9.15 11.77
N ARG A 218 6.56 8.60 12.13
CA ARG A 218 5.29 8.77 11.41
C ARG A 218 5.42 8.38 9.93
N GLU A 219 6.12 7.27 9.66
CA GLU A 219 6.26 6.76 8.29
C GLU A 219 4.88 6.48 7.68
N VAL A 220 4.68 6.89 6.43
CA VAL A 220 3.39 6.78 5.73
C VAL A 220 2.98 5.31 5.61
N GLU A 221 3.95 4.41 5.41
CA GLU A 221 3.72 2.98 5.25
C GLU A 221 3.05 2.32 6.47
N MET A 222 3.10 2.97 7.64
CA MET A 222 2.45 2.47 8.86
C MET A 222 0.94 2.26 8.65
N VAL A 223 0.29 3.08 7.82
CA VAL A 223 -1.16 2.98 7.54
C VAL A 223 -1.56 1.62 6.94
N PHE A 224 -0.62 0.88 6.36
CA PHE A 224 -0.87 -0.42 5.75
C PHE A 224 -0.68 -1.60 6.71
N LEU A 225 -0.21 -1.37 7.94
CA LEU A 225 0.12 -2.45 8.90
C LEU A 225 -1.03 -3.42 9.11
N ARG A 226 -2.25 -2.88 9.34
CA ARG A 226 -3.44 -3.69 9.60
C ARG A 226 -3.76 -4.67 8.48
N VAL A 227 -3.33 -4.44 7.24
CA VAL A 227 -3.78 -5.24 6.09
C VAL A 227 -2.67 -5.95 5.33
N SER A 228 -1.43 -5.48 5.44
CA SER A 228 -0.33 -5.95 4.61
C SER A 228 0.11 -7.38 4.95
N PRO A 229 0.27 -8.28 3.95
CA PRO A 229 0.74 -9.66 4.14
C PRO A 229 2.12 -9.77 4.80
N ASN A 230 2.98 -8.77 4.61
CA ASN A 230 4.32 -8.74 5.19
C ASN A 230 4.34 -8.66 6.71
N MET A 231 3.23 -8.29 7.35
CA MET A 231 3.09 -8.27 8.80
C MET A 231 2.42 -9.52 9.38
N ASP A 232 1.92 -10.44 8.54
CA ASP A 232 1.26 -11.67 9.01
C ASP A 232 2.11 -12.51 9.98
N PRO A 233 3.44 -12.65 9.83
CA PRO A 233 4.27 -13.40 10.78
C PRO A 233 4.28 -12.88 12.23
N ILE A 234 3.92 -11.61 12.43
CA ILE A 234 3.91 -10.94 13.74
C ILE A 234 2.53 -10.42 14.16
N ARG A 235 1.51 -10.58 13.30
CA ARG A 235 0.15 -10.03 13.50
C ARG A 235 -0.54 -10.51 14.78
N SER A 236 -0.27 -11.75 15.20
CA SER A 236 -0.84 -12.35 16.41
C SER A 236 -0.11 -11.97 17.71
N ASP A 237 1.04 -11.30 17.62
CA ASP A 237 1.78 -10.83 18.79
C ASP A 237 1.03 -9.66 19.46
N PRO A 238 0.85 -9.65 20.80
CA PRO A 238 0.14 -8.59 21.50
C PRO A 238 0.69 -7.18 21.24
N ARG A 239 2.01 -7.05 20.99
CA ARG A 239 2.64 -5.77 20.66
C ARG A 239 2.12 -5.18 19.35
N PHE A 240 1.70 -6.04 18.41
CA PHE A 240 1.11 -5.59 17.15
C PHE A 240 -0.25 -4.94 17.38
N GLN A 241 -1.10 -5.56 18.20
CA GLN A 241 -2.41 -5.00 18.55
C GLN A 241 -2.27 -3.69 19.33
N ASP A 242 -1.30 -3.64 20.24
CA ASP A 242 -0.98 -2.41 20.94
C ASP A 242 -0.56 -1.27 19.99
N LEU A 243 0.31 -1.57 19.02
CA LEU A 243 0.74 -0.61 18.01
C LEU A 243 -0.45 -0.09 17.18
N LEU A 244 -1.35 -0.97 16.72
CA LEU A 244 -2.56 -0.56 16.00
C LEU A 244 -3.44 0.37 16.83
N ARG A 245 -3.62 0.10 18.13
CA ARG A 245 -4.37 0.98 19.03
C ARG A 245 -3.71 2.34 19.20
N ARG A 246 -2.38 2.39 19.35
CA ARG A 246 -1.62 3.66 19.41
C ARG A 246 -1.71 4.46 18.11
N MET A 247 -1.98 3.78 17.00
CA MET A 247 -2.30 4.36 15.71
C MET A 247 -3.80 4.64 15.52
N ASN A 248 -4.61 4.59 16.58
CA ASN A 248 -6.05 4.85 16.57
C ASN A 248 -6.87 3.99 15.60
N PHE A 249 -6.36 2.86 15.11
CA PHE A 249 -7.21 1.93 14.37
C PHE A 249 -8.38 1.50 15.27
N PRO A 250 -9.61 1.48 14.77
CA PRO A 250 -10.72 0.95 15.55
C PRO A 250 -10.51 -0.54 15.83
N PRO A 251 -11.10 -1.03 16.93
CA PRO A 251 -10.96 -2.42 17.35
C PRO A 251 -11.37 -3.45 16.28
#